data_AF-A0A4T2B6D6-F1
#
_entry.id   AF-A0A4T2B6D6-F1
#
_cell.length_a   1.000
_cell.length_b   1.000
_cell.length_c   1.000
_cell.angle_alpha   90.00
_cell.angle_beta   90.00
_cell.angle_gamma   90.00
#
_symmetry.space_group_name_H-M   'P 1'
#
loop_
_entity.id
_entity.type
_entity.pdbx_description
1 polymer ?
#
loop_
_entity_poly.entity_id
_entity_poly.type
_entity_poly.pdbx_seq_one_letter_code
_entity_poly.pdbx_strand_id
1 'polypeptide(L)'
;MCATLALIAIFLIVLAARPHDASLAWKTTAFTLLWGWIGLVVVTAGSVWVNIIVVRKELALGYTSSRAFPDVITVDPRTGVVLREAGEPLLSRPEFRDALVKAKTWAQQHPDQVDAR
;
A
#
# COMPACT_ATOMS: atom_id res chain seq x y z
N MET A 1 23.03 8.03 -5.43
CA MET A 1 23.66 8.17 -4.10
C MET A 1 24.37 9.51 -3.92
N CYS A 2 25.02 10.10 -4.94
CA CYS A 2 25.71 11.40 -4.79
C CYS A 2 24.78 12.62 -4.57
N ALA A 3 23.59 12.64 -5.19
CA ALA A 3 22.69 13.80 -5.09
C ALA A 3 22.11 14.00 -3.68
N THR A 4 21.81 12.91 -2.97
CA THR A 4 21.29 12.95 -1.60
C THR A 4 22.35 13.44 -0.60
N LEU A 5 23.61 13.02 -0.77
CA LEU A 5 24.71 13.48 0.09
C LEU A 5 25.01 14.97 -0.10
N ALA A 6 24.89 15.49 -1.33
CA ALA A 6 25.07 16.92 -1.60
C ALA A 6 23.99 17.78 -0.93
N LEU A 7 22.73 17.34 -0.95
CA LEU A 7 21.63 18.05 -0.29
C LEU A 7 21.78 18.05 1.24
N ILE A 8 22.23 16.93 1.83
CA ILE A 8 22.50 16.84 3.27
C ILE A 8 23.68 17.75 3.65
N ALA A 9 24.75 17.80 2.86
CA ALA A 9 25.89 18.68 3.11
C ALA A 9 25.49 20.17 3.05
N ILE A 10 24.69 20.58 2.06
CA ILE A 10 24.18 21.96 1.97
C ILE A 10 23.29 22.28 3.16
N PHE A 11 22.42 21.34 3.57
CA PHE A 11 21.55 21.49 4.74
C PHE A 11 22.37 21.69 6.03
N LEU A 12 23.46 20.93 6.21
CA LEU A 12 24.34 21.07 7.38
C LEU A 12 25.11 22.39 7.37
N ILE A 13 25.55 22.88 6.21
CA ILE A 13 26.22 24.19 6.08
C ILE A 13 25.25 25.32 6.45
N VAL A 14 24.00 25.24 5.99
CA VAL A 14 22.95 26.23 6.33
C VAL A 14 22.58 26.18 7.81
N LEU A 15 22.61 25.00 8.45
CA LEU A 15 22.36 24.83 9.89
C LEU A 15 23.52 25.34 10.76
N ALA A 16 24.76 25.21 10.29
CA ALA A 16 25.96 25.64 11.00
C ALA A 16 26.21 27.16 10.91
N ALA A 17 25.65 27.83 9.89
CA ALA A 17 25.68 29.28 9.77
C ALA A 17 24.74 29.91 10.83
N ARG A 18 25.24 30.10 12.06
CA ARG A 18 24.52 30.84 13.10
C ARG A 18 24.31 32.28 12.63
N PRO A 19 23.06 32.71 12.39
CA PRO A 19 22.79 34.10 12.06
C PRO A 19 23.06 34.94 13.32
N HIS A 20 23.98 35.89 13.21
CA HIS A 20 24.29 36.83 14.29
C HIS A 20 23.13 37.82 14.53
N ASP A 21 22.20 37.90 13.57
CA ASP A 21 21.00 38.73 13.59
C ASP A 21 19.72 37.88 13.70
N ALA A 22 18.96 38.08 14.78
CA ALA A 22 17.69 37.39 15.03
C ALA A 22 16.65 37.58 13.90
N SER A 23 16.73 38.68 13.16
CA SER A 23 15.82 38.99 12.05
C SER A 23 16.09 38.15 10.79
N LEU A 24 17.33 37.67 10.61
CA LEU A 24 17.72 36.80 9.50
C LEU A 24 17.45 35.33 9.85
N ALA A 25 17.63 34.97 11.13
CA ALA A 25 17.42 33.63 11.65
C ALA A 25 16.01 33.10 11.42
N TRP A 26 14.99 33.88 11.75
CA TRP A 26 13.61 33.39 11.61
C TRP A 26 13.19 33.26 10.15
N LYS A 27 13.74 34.08 9.24
CA LYS A 27 13.47 34.01 7.79
C LYS A 27 14.02 32.75 7.16
N THR A 28 15.26 32.38 7.47
CA THR A 28 15.87 31.15 6.95
C THR A 28 15.18 29.91 7.52
N THR A 29 14.84 29.93 8.80
CA THR A 29 14.13 28.82 9.47
C THR A 29 12.71 28.65 8.92
N ALA A 30 11.97 29.74 8.71
CA ALA A 30 10.65 29.69 8.11
C ALA A 30 10.71 29.19 6.66
N PHE A 31 11.73 29.62 5.90
CA PHE A 31 11.94 29.17 4.53
C PHE A 31 12.26 27.68 4.45
N THR A 32 13.16 27.15 5.29
CA THR A 32 13.49 25.71 5.29
C THR A 32 12.31 24.85 5.71
N LEU A 33 11.54 25.28 6.71
CA LEU A 33 10.32 24.58 7.12
C LEU A 33 9.27 24.56 6.00
N LEU A 34 9.05 25.68 5.31
CA LEU A 34 8.13 25.76 4.19
C LEU A 34 8.51 24.78 3.07
N TRP A 35 9.79 24.80 2.64
CA TRP A 35 10.27 23.88 1.60
C TRP A 35 10.28 22.42 2.05
N GLY A 36 10.56 22.15 3.33
CA GLY A 36 10.44 20.82 3.92
C GLY A 36 9.01 20.29 3.84
N TRP A 37 8.02 21.11 4.19
CA TRP A 37 6.60 20.78 4.06
C TRP A 37 6.17 20.57 2.62
N ILE A 38 6.59 21.44 1.69
CA ILE A 38 6.32 21.28 0.25
C ILE A 38 6.88 19.95 -0.26
N GLY A 39 8.13 19.63 0.09
CA GLY A 39 8.77 18.37 -0.28
C GLY A 39 8.00 17.15 0.26
N LEU A 40 7.58 17.21 1.53
CA LEU A 40 6.79 16.14 2.15
C LEU A 40 5.44 15.93 1.44
N VAL A 41 4.73 17.01 1.11
CA VAL A 41 3.46 16.95 0.38
C VAL A 41 3.66 16.35 -1.01
N VAL A 42 4.71 16.75 -1.73
CA VAL A 42 5.00 16.21 -3.07
C VAL A 42 5.32 14.72 -3.02
N VAL A 43 6.16 14.28 -2.07
CA VAL A 43 6.53 12.86 -1.93
C VAL A 43 5.33 12.01 -1.53
N THR A 44 4.50 12.49 -0.61
CA THR A 44 3.31 11.76 -0.16
C THR A 44 2.25 11.70 -1.26
N ALA A 45 1.96 12.82 -1.93
CA ALA A 45 1.05 12.86 -3.07
C ALA A 45 1.53 11.97 -4.23
N GLY A 46 2.82 12.01 -4.55
CA GLY A 46 3.42 11.12 -5.56
C GLY A 46 3.29 9.65 -5.20
N SER A 47 3.53 9.29 -3.93
CA SER A 47 3.39 7.92 -3.44
C SER A 47 1.94 7.42 -3.52
N VAL A 48 0.98 8.27 -3.13
CA VAL A 48 -0.47 7.98 -3.26
C VAL A 48 -0.85 7.82 -4.73
N TRP A 49 -0.37 8.69 -5.61
CA TRP A 49 -0.64 8.63 -7.05
C TRP A 49 -0.13 7.33 -7.68
N VAL A 50 1.11 6.93 -7.38
CA VAL A 50 1.68 5.65 -7.83
C VAL A 50 0.85 4.48 -7.31
N ASN A 51 0.45 4.51 -6.04
CA ASN A 51 -0.40 3.47 -5.45
C ASN A 51 -1.74 3.36 -6.19
N ILE A 52 -2.39 4.48 -6.48
CA ILE A 52 -3.64 4.51 -7.25
C ILE A 52 -3.44 3.95 -8.66
N ILE A 53 -2.33 4.29 -9.34
CA ILE A 53 -2.04 3.73 -10.67
C ILE A 53 -1.85 2.22 -10.60
N VAL A 54 -1.08 1.73 -9.63
CA VAL A 54 -0.83 0.29 -9.46
C VAL A 54 -2.14 -0.43 -9.17
N VAL A 55 -2.94 0.06 -8.23
CA VAL A 55 -4.26 -0.50 -7.91
C VAL A 55 -5.19 -0.45 -9.11
N ARG A 56 -5.21 0.63 -9.90
CA ARG A 56 -6.01 0.71 -11.13
C ARG A 56 -5.55 -0.26 -12.19
N LYS A 57 -4.24 -0.45 -12.36
CA LYS A 57 -3.67 -1.45 -13.28
C LYS A 57 -4.02 -2.86 -12.82
N GLU A 58 -3.89 -3.14 -11.54
CA GLU A 58 -4.29 -4.41 -10.94
C GLU A 58 -5.79 -4.67 -11.13
N LEU A 59 -6.65 -3.69 -10.87
CA LEU A 59 -8.10 -3.78 -11.10
C LEU A 59 -8.45 -3.97 -12.59
N ALA A 60 -7.75 -3.28 -13.49
CA ALA A 60 -7.95 -3.41 -14.94
C ALA A 60 -7.49 -4.79 -15.46
N LEU A 61 -6.46 -5.36 -14.85
CA LEU A 61 -5.98 -6.72 -15.11
C LEU A 61 -6.80 -7.79 -14.38
N GLY A 62 -7.79 -7.40 -13.58
CA GLY A 62 -8.68 -8.32 -12.88
C GLY A 62 -8.11 -8.92 -11.60
N TYR A 63 -7.04 -8.36 -11.03
CA TYR A 63 -6.54 -8.75 -9.70
C TYR A 63 -7.41 -8.15 -8.59
N THR A 64 -7.50 -8.85 -7.46
CA THR A 64 -8.02 -8.32 -6.19
C THR A 64 -6.88 -7.62 -5.46
N SER A 65 -7.10 -6.37 -5.01
CA SER A 65 -6.15 -5.57 -4.24
C SER A 65 -5.91 -6.09 -2.81
N SER A 66 -6.23 -7.36 -2.54
CA SER A 66 -5.79 -8.02 -1.31
C SER A 66 -4.30 -8.28 -1.44
N ARG A 67 -3.51 -7.44 -0.76
CA ARG A 67 -2.07 -7.62 -0.55
C ARG A 67 -1.79 -9.11 -0.29
N ALA A 68 -1.05 -9.71 -1.21
CA ALA A 68 -0.83 -11.14 -1.33
C ALA A 68 -0.22 -11.74 -0.04
N PHE A 69 -1.02 -12.54 0.66
CA PHE A 69 -0.50 -13.51 1.63
C PHE A 69 -0.54 -14.89 0.94
N PRO A 70 0.49 -15.24 0.16
CA PRO A 70 0.50 -16.53 -0.56
C PRO A 70 0.38 -17.70 0.41
N ASP A 71 0.91 -17.54 1.62
CA ASP A 71 0.98 -18.57 2.66
C ASP A 71 -0.29 -18.67 3.53
N VAL A 72 -1.36 -17.95 3.20
CA VAL A 72 -2.61 -17.94 3.96
C VAL A 72 -3.74 -18.58 3.18
N ILE A 73 -4.42 -19.55 3.81
CA ILE A 73 -5.63 -20.16 3.25
C ILE A 73 -6.69 -19.09 2.97
N THR A 74 -7.37 -19.20 1.83
CA THR A 74 -8.48 -18.32 1.48
C THR A 74 -9.77 -19.08 1.65
N VAL A 75 -10.70 -18.55 2.44
CA VAL A 75 -11.97 -19.21 2.80
C VAL A 75 -13.14 -18.30 2.44
N ASP A 76 -14.23 -18.87 1.94
CA ASP A 76 -15.49 -18.13 1.75
C ASP A 76 -16.10 -17.82 3.13
N PRO A 77 -16.22 -16.54 3.52
CA PRO A 77 -16.72 -16.17 4.84
C PRO A 77 -18.18 -16.52 5.08
N ARG A 78 -18.96 -16.85 4.04
CA ARG A 78 -20.38 -17.20 4.16
C ARG A 78 -20.62 -18.70 4.34
N THR A 79 -19.73 -19.52 3.79
CA THR A 79 -19.91 -20.98 3.74
C THR A 79 -18.84 -21.74 4.50
N GLY A 80 -17.74 -21.07 4.90
CA GLY A 80 -16.60 -21.71 5.56
C GLY A 80 -15.75 -22.58 4.63
N VAL A 81 -16.05 -22.61 3.33
CA VAL A 81 -15.36 -23.46 2.36
C VAL A 81 -14.03 -22.85 1.93
N VAL A 82 -12.98 -23.66 1.90
CA VAL A 82 -11.66 -23.25 1.40
C VAL A 82 -11.74 -23.01 -0.11
N LEU A 83 -11.42 -21.78 -0.52
CA LEU A 83 -11.34 -21.35 -1.92
C LEU A 83 -9.93 -21.57 -2.50
N ARG A 84 -8.90 -21.50 -1.66
CA ARG A 84 -7.49 -21.67 -2.03
C ARG A 84 -6.67 -22.13 -0.82
N GLU A 85 -5.77 -23.08 -1.01
CA GLU A 85 -4.83 -23.52 0.02
C GLU A 85 -3.62 -22.58 0.17
N ALA A 86 -2.92 -22.68 1.30
CA ALA A 86 -1.68 -21.94 1.51
C ALA A 86 -0.60 -22.41 0.52
N GLY A 87 0.08 -21.47 -0.13
CA GLY A 87 1.14 -21.75 -1.11
C GLY A 87 0.66 -21.96 -2.56
N GLU A 88 -0.65 -22.06 -2.80
CA GLU A 88 -1.19 -22.12 -4.16
C GLU A 88 -1.14 -20.76 -4.87
N PRO A 89 -1.06 -20.71 -6.20
CA PRO A 89 -1.14 -19.45 -6.95
C PRO A 89 -2.39 -18.65 -6.58
N LEU A 90 -2.26 -17.32 -6.57
CA LEU A 90 -3.42 -16.45 -6.34
C LEU A 90 -4.44 -16.64 -7.46
N LEU A 91 -5.69 -16.86 -7.07
CA LEU A 91 -6.83 -16.93 -7.99
C LEU A 91 -7.02 -15.58 -8.69
N SER A 92 -7.18 -15.62 -10.01
CA SER A 92 -7.67 -14.47 -10.77
C SER A 92 -9.14 -14.17 -10.44
N ARG A 93 -9.67 -12.99 -10.79
CA ARG A 93 -11.10 -12.66 -10.59
C ARG A 93 -12.09 -13.71 -11.12
N PRO A 94 -12.00 -14.18 -12.38
CA PRO A 94 -12.92 -15.19 -12.88
C PRO A 94 -12.80 -16.49 -12.08
N GLU A 95 -11.59 -16.94 -11.79
CA GLU A 95 -11.36 -18.16 -11.00
C GLU A 95 -11.88 -18.02 -9.57
N PHE A 96 -11.73 -16.86 -8.94
CA PHE A 96 -12.28 -16.59 -7.61
C PHE A 96 -13.81 -16.58 -7.62
N ARG A 97 -14.44 -16.03 -8.66
CA ARG A 97 -15.90 -16.07 -8.83
C ARG A 97 -16.38 -17.50 -9.03
N ASP A 98 -15.68 -18.27 -9.85
CA ASP A 98 -16.01 -19.67 -10.10
C ASP A 98 -15.81 -20.51 -8.83
N ALA A 99 -14.75 -20.25 -8.07
CA ALA A 99 -14.51 -20.88 -6.76
C ALA A 99 -15.63 -20.55 -5.77
N LEU A 100 -16.11 -19.30 -5.72
CA LEU A 100 -17.26 -18.93 -4.89
C LEU A 100 -18.55 -19.64 -5.32
N VAL A 101 -18.81 -19.78 -6.62
CA VAL A 101 -19.99 -20.50 -7.12
C VAL A 101 -19.89 -21.98 -6.77
N LYS A 102 -18.71 -22.59 -6.92
CA LYS A 102 -18.46 -23.98 -6.52
C LYS A 102 -18.62 -24.16 -5.01
N ALA A 103 -18.03 -23.29 -4.20
CA ALA A 103 -18.16 -23.30 -2.75
C ALA A 103 -19.63 -23.20 -2.31
N LYS A 104 -20.40 -22.29 -2.92
CA LYS A 104 -21.83 -22.15 -2.67
C LYS A 104 -22.62 -23.41 -3.06
N THR A 105 -22.31 -24.00 -4.21
CA THR A 105 -23.00 -25.20 -4.70
C THR A 105 -22.67 -26.40 -3.80
N TRP A 106 -21.41 -26.53 -3.40
CA TRP A 106 -20.96 -27.54 -2.46
C TRP A 106 -21.63 -27.40 -1.09
N ALA A 107 -21.71 -26.17 -0.57
CA ALA A 107 -22.37 -25.85 0.69
C ALA A 107 -23.88 -26.18 0.66
N GLN A 108 -24.54 -26.02 -0.49
CA GLN A 108 -25.93 -26.43 -0.67
C GLN A 108 -26.10 -27.95 -0.66
N GLN A 109 -25.09 -28.71 -1.09
CA GLN A 109 -25.11 -30.18 -1.11
C GLN A 109 -24.74 -30.79 0.25
N HIS A 110 -23.95 -30.08 1.07
CA HIS A 110 -23.45 -30.55 2.36
C HIS A 110 -23.84 -29.58 3.48
N PRO A 111 -25.14 -29.32 3.71
CA PRO A 111 -25.59 -28.31 4.67
C PRO A 111 -25.16 -28.63 6.11
N ASP A 112 -24.94 -29.90 6.45
CA ASP A 112 -24.42 -30.37 7.73
C ASP A 112 -22.96 -29.99 7.99
N GLN A 113 -22.20 -29.67 6.94
CA GLN A 113 -20.78 -29.30 7.03
C GLN A 113 -20.54 -27.79 6.99
N VAL A 114 -21.58 -26.99 6.74
CA VAL A 114 -21.49 -25.54 6.59
C VAL A 114 -21.51 -24.80 7.94
N ASP A 115 -21.71 -25.53 9.04
CA ASP A 115 -21.71 -24.98 10.40
C ASP A 115 -20.43 -25.35 11.16
N ALA A 116 -19.49 -24.41 11.23
CA ALA A 116 -18.44 -24.40 12.25
C ALA A 116 -17.94 -22.98 12.54
N ARG A 117 -18.85 -22.05 12.89
CA ARG A 117 -18.60 -20.95 13.85
C ARG A 117 -19.84 -20.17 14.25
#